data_AF-E8X343-F1
#
_entry.id   AF-E8X343-F1
#
_cell.length_a   1.000
_cell.length_b   1.000
_cell.length_c   1.000
_cell.angle_alpha   90.00
_cell.angle_beta   90.00
_cell.angle_gamma   90.00
#
_symmetry.space_group_name_H-M   'P 1'
#
loop_
_entity.id
_entity.type
_entity.pdbx_description
1 polymer ?
#
loop_
_entity_poly.entity_id
_entity_poly.type
_entity_poly.pdbx_seq_one_letter_code
_entity_poly.pdbx_strand_id
1 'polypeptide(L)'
;MSAQPFQIDYVSPLEDSDSANDNIDIHLRMDDGRVYSLLVATPNNIYSCMDNSQEDYFFGVPPIFVRVLDRKHIEEAINALLSEDDGRWLSIYGTLQVGLG
;
A
#
# COMPACT_ATOMS: atom_id res chain seq x y z
N MET A 1 11.66 14.35 18.10
CA MET A 1 10.93 13.54 17.12
C MET A 1 11.00 14.30 15.81
N SER A 2 11.78 13.82 14.83
CA SER A 2 11.71 14.34 13.47
C SER A 2 10.32 14.03 12.92
N ALA A 3 9.66 15.01 12.31
CA ALA A 3 8.42 14.75 11.58
C ALA A 3 8.70 13.70 10.50
N GLN A 4 7.81 12.71 10.33
CA GLN A 4 7.92 11.81 9.19
C GLN A 4 7.75 12.63 7.91
N PRO A 5 8.57 12.40 6.86
CA PRO A 5 8.55 13.20 5.64
C PRO A 5 7.35 12.88 4.73
N PHE A 6 6.31 12.25 5.29
CA PHE A 6 5.12 11.83 4.56
C PHE A 6 3.90 11.73 5.48
N GLN A 7 2.71 11.73 4.86
CA GLN A 7 1.43 11.40 5.47
C GLN A 7 0.77 10.25 4.70
N ILE A 8 0.15 9.32 5.42
CA ILE A 8 -0.64 8.22 4.84
C ILE A 8 -2.12 8.55 5.00
N ASP A 9 -2.84 8.66 3.89
CA ASP A 9 -4.30 8.73 3.87
C ASP A 9 -4.88 7.41 3.38
N TYR A 10 -5.77 6.82 4.17
CA TYR A 10 -6.47 5.59 3.82
C TYR A 10 -7.68 5.92 2.95
N VAL A 11 -7.86 5.21 1.85
CA VAL A 11 -9.01 5.43 0.93
C VAL A 11 -10.32 4.95 1.54
N SER A 12 -10.27 3.94 2.41
CA SER A 12 -11.38 3.42 3.20
C SER A 12 -11.00 3.34 4.69
N PRO A 13 -11.98 3.23 5.62
CA PRO A 13 -11.70 2.96 7.01
C PRO A 13 -11.01 1.60 7.19
N LEU A 14 -9.91 1.56 7.94
CA LEU A 14 -9.13 0.34 8.15
C LEU A 14 -9.87 -0.67 9.04
N GLU A 15 -10.73 -0.16 9.92
CA GLU A 15 -11.60 -0.96 10.79
C GLU A 15 -12.66 -1.78 10.05
N ASP A 16 -12.97 -1.43 8.80
CA ASP A 16 -13.93 -2.17 7.96
C ASP A 16 -13.27 -3.35 7.23
N SER A 17 -11.93 -3.45 7.27
CA SER A 17 -11.17 -4.48 6.54
C SER A 17 -10.94 -5.75 7.37
N ASP A 18 -10.87 -6.90 6.68
CA ASP A 18 -10.36 -8.13 7.30
C ASP A 18 -8.84 -8.06 7.43
N SER A 19 -8.37 -7.84 8.66
CA SER A 19 -6.95 -7.70 8.98
C SER A 19 -6.06 -8.86 8.50
N ALA A 20 -6.60 -10.05 8.24
CA ALA A 20 -5.86 -11.23 7.81
C ALA A 20 -6.07 -11.62 6.34
N ASN A 21 -7.05 -11.03 5.65
CA ASN A 21 -7.47 -11.46 4.31
C ASN A 21 -8.12 -10.33 3.48
N ASP A 22 -7.48 -9.16 3.45
CA ASP A 22 -8.00 -8.01 2.70
C ASP A 22 -6.88 -7.17 2.07
N ASN A 23 -7.28 -6.15 1.32
CA ASN A 23 -6.44 -5.08 0.80
C ASN A 23 -7.00 -3.69 1.12
N ILE A 24 -6.15 -2.67 1.00
CA ILE A 24 -6.53 -1.28 1.12
C ILE A 24 -5.68 -0.41 0.20
N ASP A 25 -6.32 0.55 -0.46
CA ASP A 25 -5.62 1.61 -1.17
C ASP A 25 -5.26 2.73 -0.18
N ILE A 26 -4.03 3.23 -0.32
CA ILE A 26 -3.56 4.40 0.44
C ILE A 26 -3.00 5.46 -0.50
N HIS A 27 -3.07 6.71 -0.05
CA HIS A 27 -2.36 7.84 -0.64
C HIS A 27 -1.21 8.25 0.26
N LEU A 28 0.00 8.14 -0.27
CA LEU A 28 1.22 8.62 0.37
C LEU A 28 1.51 10.04 -0.12
N ARG A 29 1.31 11.04 0.74
CA ARG A 29 1.65 12.43 0.46
C ARG A 29 3.05 12.72 0.96
N MET A 30 3.95 13.07 0.04
CA MET A 30 5.31 13.49 0.33
C MET A 30 5.32 14.98 0.73
N ASP A 31 6.34 15.39 1.47
CA ASP A 31 6.56 16.79 1.85
C ASP A 31 6.73 17.76 0.67
N ASP A 32 7.26 17.27 -0.45
CA ASP A 32 7.40 18.02 -1.71
C ASP A 32 6.11 18.14 -2.53
N GLY A 33 4.98 17.66 -2.00
CA GLY A 33 3.65 17.75 -2.60
C GLY A 33 3.32 16.63 -3.58
N ARG A 34 4.25 15.72 -3.89
CA ARG A 34 3.92 14.52 -4.66
C ARG A 34 2.97 13.61 -3.87
N VAL A 35 2.01 13.02 -4.58
CA VAL A 35 1.08 12.04 -4.00
C VAL A 35 1.17 10.74 -4.79
N TYR A 36 1.38 9.64 -4.08
CA TYR A 36 1.44 8.29 -4.66
C TYR A 36 0.25 7.46 -4.19
N SER A 37 -0.47 6.83 -5.11
CA SER A 37 -1.41 5.74 -4.78
C SER A 37 -0.63 4.44 -4.65
N LEU A 38 -0.88 3.71 -3.57
CA LEU A 38 -0.26 2.42 -3.26
C LEU A 38 -1.35 1.43 -2.86
N LEU A 39 -1.20 0.19 -3.31
CA LEU A 39 -2.02 -0.92 -2.86
C LEU A 39 -1.28 -1.65 -1.74
N VAL A 40 -1.93 -1.83 -0.59
CA VAL A 40 -1.42 -2.69 0.49
C VAL A 40 -2.36 -3.88 0.64
N ALA A 41 -1.82 -5.09 0.76
CA ALA A 41 -2.64 -6.29 0.88
C ALA A 41 -2.01 -7.31 1.84
N THR A 42 -2.84 -8.19 2.37
CA THR A 42 -2.36 -9.44 2.97
C THR A 42 -2.11 -10.48 1.88
N PRO A 43 -1.15 -11.42 2.05
CA PRO A 43 -0.95 -12.51 1.09
C PRO A 43 -2.20 -13.38 0.88
N ASN A 44 -3.01 -13.57 1.92
CA ASN A 44 -4.25 -14.36 1.82
C ASN A 44 -5.27 -13.71 0.87
N ASN A 45 -5.31 -12.38 0.79
CA ASN A 45 -6.20 -11.69 -0.14
C ASN A 45 -5.94 -12.13 -1.60
N ILE A 46 -4.68 -12.42 -1.95
CA ILE A 46 -4.33 -12.87 -3.30
C ILE A 46 -4.90 -14.27 -3.58
N TYR A 47 -4.82 -15.19 -2.62
CA TYR A 47 -5.48 -16.49 -2.74
C TYR A 47 -7.00 -16.34 -2.85
N SER A 48 -7.60 -15.47 -2.04
CA SER A 48 -9.05 -15.17 -2.14
C SER A 48 -9.44 -14.61 -3.52
N CYS A 49 -8.61 -13.75 -4.13
CA CYS A 49 -8.83 -13.27 -5.50
C CYS A 49 -8.74 -14.41 -6.53
N MET A 50 -7.76 -15.30 -6.41
CA MET A 50 -7.61 -16.48 -7.28
C MET A 50 -8.83 -17.41 -7.16
N ASP A 51 -9.25 -17.73 -5.93
CA ASP A 51 -10.42 -18.57 -5.66
C ASP A 51 -11.70 -17.97 -6.23
N ASN A 52 -11.90 -16.65 -6.04
CA ASN A 52 -13.08 -15.93 -6.55
C ASN A 52 -13.13 -15.85 -8.07
N SER A 53 -11.98 -15.79 -8.73
CA SER A 53 -11.87 -15.74 -10.19
C SER A 53 -11.82 -17.13 -10.84
N GLN A 54 -11.62 -18.19 -10.04
CA GLN A 54 -11.38 -19.55 -10.51
C GLN A 54 -10.12 -19.69 -11.39
N GLU A 55 -9.09 -18.90 -11.07
CA GLU A 55 -7.82 -18.88 -11.80
C GLU A 55 -6.65 -19.19 -10.85
N ASP A 56 -5.63 -19.89 -11.33
CA ASP A 56 -4.42 -20.23 -10.55
C ASP A 56 -3.35 -19.13 -10.60
N TYR A 57 -3.70 -17.90 -11.02
CA TYR A 57 -2.78 -16.77 -11.17
C TYR A 57 -3.45 -15.43 -10.83
N PHE A 58 -2.63 -14.44 -10.45
CA PHE A 58 -3.05 -13.07 -10.21
C PHE A 58 -2.02 -12.10 -10.77
N PHE A 59 -2.47 -11.09 -11.51
CA PHE A 59 -1.64 -9.97 -11.94
C PHE A 59 -2.42 -8.66 -11.88
N GLY A 60 -1.73 -7.56 -11.60
CA GLY A 60 -2.34 -6.25 -11.41
C GLY A 60 -1.32 -5.23 -10.90
N VAL A 61 -1.80 -4.18 -10.25
CA VAL A 61 -0.93 -3.26 -9.49
C VAL A 61 -0.23 -4.08 -8.40
N PRO A 62 1.12 -4.02 -8.30
CA PRO A 62 1.85 -4.80 -7.32
C PRO A 62 1.47 -4.34 -5.91
N PRO A 63 0.93 -5.22 -5.05
CA PRO A 63 0.62 -4.87 -3.68
C PRO A 63 1.89 -4.88 -2.82
N ILE A 64 1.97 -3.95 -1.88
CA ILE A 64 2.85 -4.08 -0.72
C ILE A 64 2.23 -5.12 0.20
N PHE A 65 2.95 -6.21 0.48
CA PHE A 65 2.44 -7.24 1.37
C PHE A 65 2.73 -6.92 2.84
N VAL A 66 1.68 -6.92 3.65
CA VAL A 66 1.78 -6.88 5.11
C VAL A 66 1.19 -8.15 5.71
N ARG A 67 1.71 -8.56 6.86
CA ARG A 67 1.21 -9.76 7.55
C ARG A 67 -0.17 -9.55 8.17
N VAL A 68 -0.44 -8.32 8.63
CA VAL A 68 -1.71 -7.90 9.21
C VAL A 68 -2.03 -6.52 8.65
N LEU A 69 -3.27 -6.30 8.20
CA LEU A 69 -3.73 -5.01 7.70
C LEU A 69 -4.08 -4.09 8.88
N ASP A 70 -3.06 -3.54 9.53
CA ASP A 70 -3.19 -2.55 10.61
C ASP A 70 -2.22 -1.37 10.39
N ARG A 71 -2.44 -0.27 11.13
CA ARG A 71 -1.63 0.96 10.98
C ARG A 71 -0.14 0.70 11.18
N LYS A 72 0.21 -0.13 12.17
CA LYS A 72 1.62 -0.38 12.52
C LYS A 72 2.35 -1.05 11.36
N HIS A 73 1.81 -2.15 10.83
CA HIS A 73 2.46 -2.89 9.77
C HIS A 73 2.49 -2.11 8.46
N ILE A 74 1.45 -1.32 8.17
CA ILE A 74 1.41 -0.43 7.02
C ILE A 74 2.49 0.66 7.15
N GLU A 75 2.59 1.34 8.29
CA GLU A 75 3.61 2.36 8.52
C GLU A 75 5.03 1.78 8.47
N GLU A 76 5.28 0.61 9.06
CA GLU A 76 6.56 -0.08 8.98
C GLU A 76 6.93 -0.41 7.52
N ALA A 77 5.99 -0.93 6.73
CA ALA A 77 6.20 -1.25 5.32
C ALA A 77 6.46 -0.01 4.46
N ILE A 78 5.78 1.10 4.72
CA ILE A 78 6.01 2.37 4.01
C ILE A 78 7.37 2.98 4.37
N ASN A 79 7.79 2.90 5.63
CA ASN A 79 9.14 3.33 6.00
C ASN A 79 10.21 2.50 5.29
N ALA A 80 10.04 1.17 5.18
CA ALA A 80 10.94 0.31 4.42
C ALA A 80 10.94 0.68 2.92
N LEU A 81 9.75 0.85 2.31
CA LEU A 81 9.59 1.26 0.90
C LEU A 81 10.38 2.53 0.55
N LEU A 82 10.44 3.49 1.48
CA LEU A 82 11.09 4.78 1.30
C LEU A 82 12.59 4.78 1.64
N SER A 83 13.08 3.80 2.41
CA SER A 83 14.47 3.80 2.92
C SER A 83 15.34 2.71 2.31
N GLU A 84 14.77 1.58 1.91
CA GLU A 84 15.48 0.50 1.24
C GLU A 84 15.79 0.88 -0.22
N ASP A 85 16.97 0.49 -0.69
CA ASP A 85 17.45 0.75 -2.06
C ASP A 85 17.29 2.21 -2.50
N ASP A 86 17.60 3.15 -1.61
CA ASP A 86 17.46 4.60 -1.82
C ASP A 86 16.05 5.02 -2.26
N GLY A 87 15.02 4.33 -1.76
CA GLY A 87 13.61 4.62 -2.05
C GLY A 87 13.18 4.17 -3.46
N ARG A 88 13.99 3.35 -4.14
CA ARG A 88 13.70 2.81 -5.49
C ARG A 88 12.30 2.20 -5.58
N TRP A 89 11.87 1.48 -4.54
CA TRP A 89 10.62 0.72 -4.54
C TRP A 89 9.38 1.60 -4.68
N LEU A 90 9.42 2.86 -4.23
CA LEU A 90 8.30 3.79 -4.42
C LEU A 90 7.96 3.99 -5.91
N SER A 91 8.97 3.97 -6.79
CA SER A 91 8.75 4.12 -8.24
C SER A 91 8.15 2.86 -8.90
N ILE A 92 8.23 1.71 -8.22
CA ILE A 92 7.76 0.41 -8.71
C ILE A 92 6.35 0.14 -8.20
N TYR A 93 6.11 0.37 -6.92
CA TYR A 93 4.84 0.08 -6.25
C TYR A 93 3.88 1.28 -6.31
N GLY A 94 4.41 2.50 -6.30
CA GLY A 94 3.61 3.72 -6.26
C GLY A 94 3.21 4.20 -7.64
N THR A 95 1.93 4.54 -7.79
CA THR A 95 1.44 5.30 -8.94
C THR A 95 1.40 6.78 -8.58
N LEU A 96 2.26 7.59 -9.21
CA LEU A 96 2.25 9.04 -9.02
C LEU A 96 0.93 9.63 -9.56
N GLN A 97 0.23 10.37 -8.71
CA GLN A 97 -0.96 11.10 -9.13
C GLN A 97 -0.58 12.36 -9.91
N VAL A 98 -1.06 12.46 -11.14
CA VAL A 98 -0.91 13.64 -11.99
C VAL A 98 -2.30 14.25 -12.23
N GLY A 99 -2.52 15.49 -11.75
CA GLY A 99 -3.72 16.27 -12.08
C GLY A 99 -4.84 16.36 -11.02
N LEU A 100 -4.56 16.94 -9.86
CA LEU A 100 -5.55 17.70 -9.09
C LEU A 100 -5.13 19.18 -9.10
N GLY A 101 -5.11 19.76 -10.31
CA GLY A 101 -4.98 21.18 -10.56
C GLY A 101 -6.24 21.71 -11.21
#